data_AF-D8TZ97-F1
#
_entry.id   AF-D8TZ97-F1
#
_cell.length_a   1.000
_cell.length_b   1.000
_cell.length_c   1.000
_cell.angle_alpha   90.00
_cell.angle_beta   90.00
_cell.angle_gamma   90.00
#
_symmetry.space_group_name_H-M   'P 1'
#
loop_
_entity.id
_entity.type
_entity.pdbx_description
1 polymer ?
#
loop_
_entity_poly.entity_id
_entity_poly.type
_entity_poly.pdbx_seq_one_letter_code
_entity_poly.pdbx_strand_id
1 'polypeptide(L)'
;MVKTKGGRLLNPADAFRKEQRKKEVARNKMERKFIREGARLRSDPDTLKKELQELIDMEENGTLPKNLKLKKKALQEAYDQAIKRKKEEELKAKIGGPQLAAPGAAGPVMLRPQDSPYYHPTLNPTGAPPPGKGVVPAVPAKAPAGPAIPVPKAPPLPSGPKPTMPPPPAAPPLPKGPATGFSYCPCKDI
;
A
#
# COMPACT_ATOMS: atom_id res chain seq x y z
N MET A 1 17.18 31.16 26.34
CA MET A 1 18.28 30.21 26.03
C MET A 1 17.73 28.79 26.07
N VAL A 2 17.60 28.11 24.92
CA VAL A 2 16.88 26.82 24.81
C VAL A 2 17.82 25.66 25.12
N LYS A 3 17.69 25.04 26.29
CA LYS A 3 18.48 23.86 26.72
C LYS A 3 17.90 22.58 26.11
N THR A 4 18.75 21.70 25.59
CA THR A 4 18.31 20.39 25.07
C THR A 4 18.37 19.31 26.15
N LYS A 5 17.68 18.19 25.89
CA LYS A 5 17.56 17.02 26.77
C LYS A 5 18.91 16.38 27.18
N GLY A 6 20.03 16.81 26.58
CA GLY A 6 21.39 16.36 26.91
C GLY A 6 22.27 17.43 27.58
N GLY A 7 21.68 18.47 28.18
CA GLY A 7 22.43 19.51 28.92
C GLY A 7 23.22 20.50 28.04
N ARG A 8 23.46 20.18 26.76
CA ARG A 8 24.17 21.04 25.81
C ARG A 8 23.25 22.17 25.30
N LEU A 9 23.78 23.39 25.36
CA LEU A 9 23.19 24.59 24.77
C LEU A 9 23.11 24.43 23.25
N LEU A 10 21.91 24.50 22.70
CA LEU A 10 21.70 24.34 21.26
C LEU A 10 22.16 25.59 20.52
N ASN A 11 22.83 25.43 19.39
CA ASN A 11 23.13 26.54 18.49
C ASN A 11 21.80 27.22 18.08
N PRO A 12 21.69 28.56 18.15
CA PRO A 12 20.48 29.28 17.72
C PRO A 12 20.00 28.90 16.31
N ALA A 13 20.92 28.63 15.38
CA ALA A 13 20.58 28.16 14.03
C ALA A 13 19.92 26.77 14.04
N ASP A 14 20.40 25.86 14.87
CA ASP A 14 19.83 24.52 15.00
C ASP A 14 18.52 24.53 15.77
N ALA A 15 18.32 25.47 16.68
CA ALA A 15 17.03 25.70 17.31
C ALA A 15 15.97 26.08 16.27
N PHE A 16 16.29 27.03 15.38
CA PHE A 16 15.40 27.44 14.30
C PHE A 16 15.10 26.29 13.33
N ARG A 17 16.12 25.54 12.88
CA ARG A 17 15.90 24.36 12.01
C ARG A 17 15.01 23.31 12.66
N LYS A 18 15.24 22.99 13.93
CA LYS A 18 14.42 22.03 14.67
C LYS A 18 12.99 22.52 14.86
N GLU A 19 12.80 23.80 15.11
CA GLU A 19 11.46 24.38 15.21
C GLU A 19 10.70 24.33 13.87
N GLN A 20 11.37 24.67 12.76
CA GLN A 20 10.82 24.55 11.41
C GLN A 20 10.43 23.10 11.10
N ARG A 21 11.35 22.15 11.34
CA ARG A 21 11.08 20.72 11.15
C ARG A 21 9.94 20.24 12.04
N LYS A 22 9.84 20.72 13.28
CA LYS A 22 8.74 20.37 14.19
C LYS A 22 7.40 20.87 13.65
N LYS A 23 7.33 22.08 13.11
CA LYS A 23 6.14 22.65 12.46
C LYS A 23 5.73 21.83 11.22
N GLU A 24 6.70 21.47 10.39
CA GLU A 24 6.48 20.64 9.20
C GLU A 24 5.98 19.24 9.56
N VAL A 25 6.65 18.56 10.50
CA VAL A 25 6.26 17.22 10.98
C VAL A 25 4.86 17.26 11.61
N ALA A 26 4.53 18.32 12.35
CA ALA A 26 3.20 18.50 12.92
C ALA A 26 2.14 18.64 11.81
N ARG A 27 2.41 19.45 10.76
CA ARG A 27 1.52 19.58 9.60
C ARG A 27 1.29 18.22 8.92
N ASN A 28 2.38 17.51 8.59
CA ASN A 28 2.31 16.21 7.92
C ASN A 28 1.56 15.16 8.76
N LYS A 29 1.70 15.23 10.09
CA LYS A 29 0.96 14.34 11.01
C LYS A 29 -0.54 14.62 10.97
N MET A 30 -0.94 15.90 10.95
CA MET A 30 -2.35 16.28 10.85
C MET A 30 -2.94 15.93 9.49
N GLU A 31 -2.22 16.19 8.40
CA GLU A 31 -2.62 15.81 7.05
C GLU A 31 -2.84 14.30 6.93
N ARG A 32 -1.91 13.47 7.44
CA ARG A 32 -2.08 12.01 7.48
C ARG A 32 -3.26 11.55 8.35
N LYS A 33 -3.63 12.31 9.38
CA LYS A 33 -4.84 12.00 10.18
C LYS A 33 -6.10 12.27 9.36
N PHE A 34 -6.21 13.45 8.75
CA PHE A 34 -7.38 13.80 7.94
C PHE A 34 -7.55 12.91 6.71
N ILE A 35 -6.46 12.53 6.04
CA ILE A 35 -6.52 11.55 4.94
C ILE A 35 -7.05 10.20 5.43
N ARG A 36 -6.61 9.73 6.61
CA ARG A 36 -7.11 8.47 7.18
C ARG A 36 -8.57 8.54 7.60
N GLU A 37 -9.00 9.67 8.16
CA GLU A 37 -10.40 9.93 8.52
C GLU A 37 -11.28 9.96 7.26
N GLY A 38 -10.90 10.71 6.23
CA GLY A 38 -11.60 10.73 4.95
C GLY A 38 -11.64 9.35 4.28
N ALA A 39 -10.54 8.59 4.32
CA ALA A 39 -10.51 7.24 3.78
C ALA A 39 -11.42 6.26 4.53
N ARG A 40 -11.59 6.44 5.86
CA ARG A 40 -12.55 5.66 6.66
C ARG A 40 -13.99 5.98 6.24
N LEU A 41 -14.28 7.24 5.94
CA LEU A 41 -15.61 7.72 5.55
C LEU A 41 -15.91 7.56 4.04
N ARG A 42 -14.98 7.02 3.25
CA ARG A 42 -15.16 6.82 1.80
C ARG A 42 -16.40 5.98 1.42
N SER A 43 -16.86 5.11 2.33
CA SER A 43 -18.05 4.29 2.11
C SER A 43 -19.34 5.12 2.03
N ASP A 44 -19.40 6.24 2.76
CA ASP A 44 -20.61 7.04 2.95
C ASP A 44 -20.40 8.45 2.35
N PRO A 45 -20.79 8.70 1.09
CA PRO A 45 -20.55 10.00 0.45
C PRO A 45 -21.37 11.15 1.07
N ASP A 46 -22.51 10.83 1.69
CA ASP A 46 -23.39 11.85 2.28
C ASP A 46 -22.81 12.47 3.55
N THR A 47 -22.04 11.70 4.34
CA THR A 47 -21.35 12.23 5.53
C THR A 47 -20.19 13.14 5.12
N LEU A 48 -19.43 12.74 4.09
CA LEU A 48 -18.37 13.56 3.50
C LEU A 48 -18.92 14.90 2.98
N LYS A 49 -20.10 14.90 2.35
CA LYS A 49 -20.76 16.12 1.88
C LYS A 49 -21.16 17.05 3.03
N LYS A 50 -21.73 16.52 4.12
CA LYS A 50 -22.11 17.30 5.30
C LYS A 50 -20.90 17.97 5.96
N GLU A 51 -19.83 17.20 6.21
CA GLU A 51 -18.61 17.76 6.79
C GLU A 51 -17.94 18.79 5.87
N LEU A 52 -18.00 18.58 4.55
CA LEU A 52 -17.49 19.55 3.58
C LEU A 52 -18.30 20.85 3.62
N GLN A 53 -19.63 20.77 3.71
CA GLN A 53 -20.51 21.92 3.81
C GLN A 53 -20.21 22.73 5.09
N GLU A 54 -20.10 22.08 6.24
CA GLU A 54 -19.74 22.75 7.50
C GLU A 54 -18.41 23.53 7.38
N LEU A 55 -17.41 22.96 6.69
CA LEU A 55 -16.12 23.63 6.46
C LEU A 55 -16.21 24.79 5.47
N ILE A 56 -17.14 24.73 4.50
CA ILE A 56 -17.41 25.82 3.56
C ILE A 56 -18.12 26.96 4.30
N ASP A 57 -19.15 26.65 5.09
CA ASP A 57 -19.89 27.64 5.88
C ASP A 57 -18.95 28.36 6.86
N MET A 58 -18.01 27.64 7.48
CA MET A 58 -16.97 28.25 8.32
C MET A 58 -16.01 29.16 7.53
N GLU A 59 -15.79 28.91 6.23
CA GLU A 59 -14.93 29.71 5.36
C GLU A 59 -15.62 30.98 4.87
N GLU A 60 -16.93 30.89 4.66
CA GLU A 60 -17.77 32.04 4.35
C GLU A 60 -17.91 32.98 5.55
N ASN A 61 -18.00 32.42 6.76
CA ASN A 61 -18.09 33.20 8.01
C ASN A 61 -16.74 33.78 8.49
N GLY A 62 -15.60 33.41 7.89
CA GLY A 62 -14.29 33.97 8.26
C GLY A 62 -13.06 33.21 7.75
N THR A 63 -11.86 33.65 8.17
CA THR A 63 -10.60 33.02 7.71
C THR A 63 -10.39 31.64 8.34
N LEU A 64 -10.45 30.59 7.53
CA LEU A 64 -10.21 29.23 8.00
C LEU A 64 -8.76 29.06 8.50
N PRO A 65 -8.54 28.48 9.69
CA PRO A 65 -7.22 28.08 10.13
C PRO A 65 -6.63 27.02 9.17
N LYS A 66 -5.31 27.05 9.00
CA LYS A 66 -4.57 26.17 8.07
C LYS A 66 -4.88 24.68 8.24
N ASN A 67 -5.20 24.24 9.46
CA ASN A 67 -5.58 22.86 9.76
C ASN A 67 -6.92 22.46 9.11
N LEU A 68 -7.91 23.35 9.14
CA LEU A 68 -9.23 23.09 8.55
C LEU A 68 -9.16 23.11 7.02
N LYS A 69 -8.25 23.90 6.43
CA LYS A 69 -7.97 23.86 4.98
C LYS A 69 -7.43 22.49 4.54
N LEU A 70 -6.56 21.88 5.34
CA LEU A 70 -6.07 20.51 5.10
C LEU A 70 -7.19 19.49 5.26
N LYS A 71 -8.06 19.65 6.27
CA LYS A 71 -9.24 18.78 6.45
C LYS A 71 -10.19 18.88 5.26
N LYS A 72 -10.50 20.10 4.80
CA LYS A 72 -11.34 20.36 3.62
C LYS A 72 -10.79 19.65 2.38
N LYS A 73 -9.48 19.78 2.12
CA LYS A 73 -8.82 19.12 0.99
C LYS A 73 -8.90 17.59 1.08
N ALA A 74 -8.63 17.01 2.25
CA ALA A 74 -8.70 15.57 2.45
C ALA A 74 -10.13 15.00 2.31
N LEU A 75 -11.14 15.72 2.80
CA LEU A 75 -12.55 15.34 2.66
C LEU A 75 -13.03 15.47 1.21
N GLN A 76 -12.60 16.51 0.49
CA GLN A 76 -12.90 16.67 -0.94
C GLN A 76 -12.33 15.49 -1.74
N GLU A 77 -11.06 15.16 -1.56
CA GLU A 77 -10.43 14.02 -2.25
C GLU A 77 -11.13 12.70 -1.93
N ALA A 78 -11.56 12.51 -0.67
CA ALA A 78 -12.33 11.32 -0.27
C ALA A 78 -13.71 11.27 -0.93
N TYR A 79 -14.40 12.41 -1.05
CA TYR A 79 -15.71 12.52 -1.70
C TYR A 79 -15.60 12.21 -3.19
N ASP A 80 -14.61 12.80 -3.88
CA ASP A 80 -14.37 12.56 -5.29
C ASP A 80 -14.06 11.07 -5.56
N GLN A 81 -13.29 10.43 -4.67
CA GLN A 81 -13.04 8.98 -4.73
C GLN A 81 -14.30 8.14 -4.49
N ALA A 82 -15.16 8.54 -3.56
CA ALA A 82 -16.42 7.84 -3.27
C ALA A 82 -17.38 7.91 -4.47
N ILE A 83 -17.53 9.09 -5.07
CA ILE A 83 -18.35 9.29 -6.27
C ILE A 83 -17.76 8.52 -7.46
N LYS A 84 -16.44 8.55 -7.64
CA LYS A 84 -15.76 7.79 -8.70
C LYS A 84 -16.00 6.28 -8.56
N ARG A 85 -15.88 5.72 -7.35
CA ARG A 85 -16.20 4.32 -7.09
C ARG A 85 -17.66 3.96 -7.40
N LYS A 86 -18.62 4.76 -6.93
CA LYS A 86 -20.05 4.50 -7.23
C LYS A 86 -20.34 4.53 -8.73
N LYS A 87 -19.77 5.49 -9.46
CA LYS A 87 -19.89 5.55 -10.93
C LYS A 87 -19.24 4.36 -11.63
N GLU A 88 -18.05 3.96 -11.20
CA GLU A 88 -17.37 2.77 -11.74
C GLU A 88 -18.15 1.48 -11.46
N GLU A 89 -18.73 1.34 -10.28
CA GLU A 89 -19.60 0.22 -9.90
C GLU A 89 -20.89 0.19 -10.73
N GLU A 90 -21.51 1.34 -10.98
CA GLU A 90 -22.69 1.47 -11.84
C GLU A 90 -22.36 1.15 -13.30
N LEU A 91 -21.25 1.69 -13.83
CA LEU A 91 -20.78 1.35 -15.18
C LEU A 91 -20.43 -0.13 -15.27
N LYS A 92 -19.80 -0.70 -14.24
CA LYS A 92 -19.52 -2.14 -14.17
C LYS A 92 -20.79 -2.97 -14.06
N ALA A 93 -21.83 -2.52 -13.38
CA ALA A 93 -23.12 -3.21 -13.34
C ALA A 93 -23.86 -3.10 -14.68
N LYS A 94 -23.81 -1.94 -15.34
CA LYS A 94 -24.47 -1.67 -16.63
C LYS A 94 -23.77 -2.34 -17.81
N ILE A 95 -22.45 -2.44 -17.76
CA ILE A 95 -21.62 -3.17 -18.74
C ILE A 95 -21.53 -4.66 -18.38
N GLY A 96 -21.70 -5.01 -17.10
CA GLY A 96 -21.56 -6.35 -16.53
C GLY A 96 -22.86 -7.14 -16.36
N GLY A 97 -23.86 -6.93 -17.21
CA GLY A 97 -24.88 -7.94 -17.48
C GLY A 97 -24.33 -9.06 -18.40
N PRO A 98 -24.91 -10.26 -18.37
CA PRO A 98 -24.29 -11.51 -17.91
C PRO A 98 -23.07 -11.99 -18.74
N GLN A 99 -21.91 -11.35 -18.63
CA GLN A 99 -20.69 -11.96 -19.20
C GLN A 99 -19.36 -11.58 -18.54
N LEU A 100 -19.36 -11.14 -17.28
CA LEU A 100 -18.13 -11.02 -16.51
C LEU A 100 -18.31 -11.70 -15.16
N ALA A 101 -17.93 -12.96 -15.14
CA ALA A 101 -17.77 -13.78 -13.96
C ALA A 101 -17.04 -13.02 -12.84
N ALA A 102 -17.53 -13.23 -11.61
CA ALA A 102 -16.96 -12.74 -10.37
C ALA A 102 -15.43 -12.97 -10.29
N PRO A 103 -14.65 -12.04 -9.68
CA PRO A 103 -13.28 -12.33 -9.27
C PRO A 103 -13.37 -13.21 -8.02
N GLY A 104 -13.56 -14.51 -8.22
CA GLY A 104 -13.84 -15.45 -7.14
C GLY A 104 -14.41 -16.79 -7.61
N ALA A 105 -14.88 -16.90 -8.86
CA ALA A 105 -15.06 -18.19 -9.50
C ALA A 105 -13.71 -18.65 -10.06
N ALA A 106 -13.16 -19.71 -9.47
CA ALA A 106 -11.91 -20.33 -9.83
C ALA A 106 -11.95 -20.92 -11.25
N GLY A 107 -11.68 -20.09 -12.25
CA GLY A 107 -11.44 -20.51 -13.62
C GLY A 107 -10.85 -19.36 -14.41
N PRO A 108 -9.73 -19.54 -15.13
CA PRO A 108 -9.14 -18.46 -15.90
C PRO A 108 -10.17 -18.02 -16.94
N VAL A 109 -10.32 -16.70 -17.09
CA VAL A 109 -10.94 -16.07 -18.25
C VAL A 109 -10.08 -16.44 -19.46
N MET A 110 -10.29 -17.65 -19.99
CA MET A 110 -9.80 -18.02 -21.30
C MET A 110 -10.80 -17.41 -22.27
N LEU A 111 -10.49 -16.17 -22.69
CA LEU A 111 -10.99 -15.61 -23.93
C LEU A 111 -10.72 -16.69 -24.99
N ARG A 112 -11.75 -17.45 -25.37
CA ARG A 112 -11.73 -18.59 -26.32
C ARG A 112 -10.87 -19.81 -25.89
N PRO A 113 -11.40 -21.05 -25.98
CA PRO A 113 -10.63 -22.26 -25.71
C PRO A 113 -9.32 -22.36 -26.50
N GLN A 114 -9.29 -21.79 -27.72
CA GLN A 114 -8.14 -21.80 -28.62
C GLN A 114 -6.92 -21.05 -28.08
N ASP A 115 -7.10 -20.14 -27.12
CA ASP A 115 -6.02 -19.34 -26.56
C ASP A 115 -5.37 -20.03 -25.33
N SER A 116 -5.87 -21.22 -24.92
CA SER A 116 -5.25 -22.04 -23.87
C SER A 116 -4.05 -22.84 -24.41
N PRO A 117 -2.90 -22.87 -23.69
CA PRO A 117 -1.75 -23.72 -24.05
C PRO A 117 -2.07 -25.22 -24.14
N TYR A 118 -3.19 -25.65 -23.55
CA TYR A 118 -3.61 -27.05 -23.52
C TYR A 118 -4.68 -27.39 -24.58
N TYR A 119 -5.06 -26.44 -25.44
CA TYR A 119 -6.11 -26.65 -26.45
C TYR A 119 -5.66 -27.58 -27.58
N HIS A 120 -6.49 -28.57 -27.87
CA HIS A 120 -6.36 -29.41 -29.06
C HIS A 120 -7.76 -29.67 -29.63
N PRO A 121 -8.01 -29.45 -30.93
CA PRO A 121 -9.35 -29.48 -31.52
C PRO A 121 -10.08 -30.82 -31.30
N THR A 122 -9.36 -31.94 -31.36
CA THR A 122 -9.93 -33.29 -31.19
C THR A 122 -9.73 -33.92 -29.80
N LEU A 123 -8.61 -33.65 -29.12
CA LEU A 123 -8.23 -34.35 -27.88
C LEU A 123 -8.54 -33.54 -26.62
N ASN A 124 -8.63 -32.20 -26.72
CA ASN A 124 -8.97 -31.32 -25.61
C ASN A 124 -9.60 -30.01 -26.12
N PRO A 125 -10.87 -30.06 -26.61
CA PRO A 125 -11.54 -28.89 -27.16
C PRO A 125 -11.82 -27.81 -26.11
N THR A 126 -11.76 -28.18 -24.83
CA THR A 126 -12.01 -27.25 -23.71
C THR A 126 -10.77 -26.45 -23.34
N GLY A 127 -9.58 -26.85 -23.79
CA GLY A 127 -8.32 -26.24 -23.36
C GLY A 127 -8.07 -26.36 -21.86
N ALA A 128 -8.74 -27.31 -21.17
CA ALA A 128 -8.55 -27.53 -19.74
C ALA A 128 -7.16 -28.11 -19.48
N PRO A 129 -6.44 -27.64 -18.45
CA PRO A 129 -5.18 -28.25 -18.07
C PRO A 129 -5.39 -29.73 -17.66
N PRO A 130 -4.47 -30.64 -18.01
CA PRO A 130 -4.48 -31.98 -17.47
C PRO A 130 -4.34 -31.97 -15.93
N PRO A 131 -4.92 -32.95 -15.22
CA PRO A 131 -4.90 -33.01 -13.76
C PRO A 131 -3.47 -32.98 -13.21
N GLY A 132 -3.23 -32.12 -12.22
CA GLY A 132 -1.91 -31.91 -11.58
C GLY A 132 -1.04 -30.81 -12.19
N LYS A 133 -1.41 -30.24 -13.34
CA LYS A 133 -0.69 -29.11 -13.95
C LYS A 133 -1.56 -27.86 -13.89
N GLY A 134 -1.48 -27.11 -12.79
CA GLY A 134 -2.20 -25.84 -12.67
C GLY A 134 -1.85 -24.90 -13.83
N VAL A 135 -2.85 -24.22 -14.40
CA VAL A 135 -2.59 -23.10 -15.32
C VAL A 135 -1.94 -21.99 -14.49
N VAL A 136 -0.62 -21.84 -14.60
CA VAL A 136 -0.04 -20.53 -14.36
C VAL A 136 -0.54 -19.64 -15.50
N PRO A 137 -1.27 -18.55 -15.24
CA PRO A 137 -1.57 -17.62 -16.31
C PRO A 137 -0.23 -17.17 -16.87
N ALA A 138 0.04 -17.51 -18.13
CA ALA A 138 1.09 -16.85 -18.90
C ALA A 138 0.64 -15.41 -19.05
N VAL A 139 0.97 -14.57 -18.08
CA VAL A 139 0.87 -13.12 -18.21
C VAL A 139 1.64 -12.77 -19.49
N PRO A 140 0.99 -12.21 -20.52
CA PRO A 140 1.75 -11.70 -21.65
C PRO A 140 2.67 -10.61 -21.07
N ALA A 141 3.98 -10.85 -21.13
CA ALA A 141 5.03 -9.91 -20.74
C ALA A 141 5.12 -8.72 -21.71
N LYS A 142 3.98 -8.16 -22.10
CA LYS A 142 3.89 -7.00 -22.98
C LYS A 142 2.97 -5.97 -22.33
N ALA A 143 3.49 -5.36 -21.28
CA ALA A 143 3.03 -4.04 -20.88
C ALA A 143 3.14 -3.10 -22.12
N PRO A 144 2.15 -2.24 -22.40
CA PRO A 144 2.36 -1.17 -23.36
C PRO A 144 3.49 -0.29 -22.82
N ALA A 145 4.61 -0.27 -23.53
CA ALA A 145 5.66 0.70 -23.28
C ALA A 145 5.04 2.09 -23.43
N GLY A 146 4.79 2.77 -22.32
CA GLY A 146 4.49 4.20 -22.35
C GLY A 146 5.65 4.95 -23.04
N PRO A 147 5.41 6.16 -23.56
CA PRO A 147 6.47 6.95 -24.18
C PRO A 147 7.63 7.08 -23.17
N ALA A 148 8.80 6.59 -23.57
CA ALA A 148 10.00 6.65 -22.75
C ALA A 148 10.34 8.12 -22.51
N ILE A 149 10.04 8.61 -21.30
CA ILE A 149 10.51 9.91 -20.84
C ILE A 149 12.05 9.81 -20.81
N PRO A 150 12.79 10.64 -21.55
CA PRO A 150 14.25 10.64 -21.49
C PRO A 150 14.66 11.07 -20.07
N VAL A 151 15.10 10.11 -19.26
CA VAL A 151 15.67 10.42 -17.95
C VAL A 151 17.07 11.00 -18.22
N PRO A 152 17.37 12.26 -17.86
CA PRO A 152 18.71 12.80 -18.01
C PRO A 152 19.67 11.96 -17.16
N LYS A 153 20.80 11.55 -17.78
CA LYS A 153 21.85 10.79 -17.11
C LYS A 153 22.35 11.58 -15.91
N ALA A 154 22.16 11.05 -14.71
CA ALA A 154 22.64 11.69 -13.48
C ALA A 154 24.16 11.91 -13.58
N PRO A 155 24.67 13.10 -13.17
CA PRO A 155 26.09 13.34 -13.11
C PRO A 155 26.76 12.33 -12.15
N PRO A 156 28.02 11.93 -12.40
CA PRO A 156 28.72 10.99 -11.54
C PRO A 156 28.82 11.58 -10.13
N LEU A 157 28.28 10.84 -9.15
CA LEU A 157 28.44 11.16 -7.74
C LEU A 157 29.94 11.09 -7.39
N PRO A 158 30.48 12.05 -6.62
CA PRO A 158 31.84 11.96 -6.11
C PRO A 158 31.98 10.69 -5.26
N SER A 159 33.05 9.93 -5.48
CA SER A 159 33.41 8.76 -4.70
C SER A 159 33.69 9.18 -3.24
N GLY A 160 32.63 9.18 -2.43
CA GLY A 160 32.76 9.36 -1.00
C GLY A 160 33.62 8.25 -0.38
N PRO A 161 34.33 8.53 0.72
CA PRO A 161 35.15 7.54 1.41
C PRO A 161 34.29 6.34 1.84
N LYS A 162 34.78 5.13 1.53
CA LYS A 162 34.11 3.89 1.90
C LYS A 162 33.91 3.84 3.42
N PRO A 163 32.70 3.58 3.94
CA PRO A 163 32.50 3.40 5.37
C PRO A 163 33.22 2.12 5.81
N THR A 164 34.29 2.28 6.58
CA THR A 164 34.93 1.20 7.34
C THR A 164 34.02 0.83 8.49
N MET A 165 33.05 -0.05 8.23
CA MET A 165 32.24 -0.65 9.30
C MET A 165 33.13 -1.60 10.11
N PRO A 166 33.15 -1.50 11.45
CA PRO A 166 33.80 -2.50 12.30
C PRO A 166 33.10 -3.85 12.13
N PRO A 167 33.84 -4.97 12.25
CA PRO A 167 33.26 -6.30 12.14
C PRO A 167 32.19 -6.53 13.23
N PRO A 168 31.11 -7.27 12.93
CA PRO A 168 30.10 -7.59 13.91
C PRO A 168 30.69 -8.46 15.05
N PRO A 169 30.19 -8.31 16.29
CA PRO A 169 30.62 -9.15 17.40
C PRO A 169 30.26 -10.62 17.13
N ALA A 170 31.13 -11.53 17.60
CA ALA A 170 30.93 -12.97 17.43
C ALA A 170 29.61 -13.44 18.08
N ALA A 171 28.89 -14.32 17.38
CA ALA A 171 27.63 -14.88 17.87
C ALA A 171 27.87 -15.74 19.13
N PRO A 172 26.97 -15.69 20.12
CA PRO A 172 27.05 -16.54 21.30
C PRO A 172 26.88 -18.02 20.93
N PRO A 173 27.53 -18.95 21.67
CA PRO A 173 27.45 -20.37 21.40
C PRO A 173 26.02 -20.91 21.59
N LEU A 174 25.55 -21.73 20.65
CA LEU A 174 24.25 -22.40 20.75
C LEU A 174 24.23 -23.36 21.96
N PRO A 175 23.13 -23.41 22.72
CA PRO A 175 22.97 -24.40 23.78
C PRO A 175 22.89 -25.82 23.19
N LYS A 176 23.58 -26.76 23.83
CA LYS A 176 23.50 -28.19 23.50
C LYS A 176 22.08 -28.68 23.77
N GLY A 177 21.40 -29.15 22.74
CA GLY A 177 20.07 -29.75 22.84
C GLY A 177 20.07 -31.02 23.72
N PRO A 178 18.92 -31.39 24.29
CA PRO A 178 18.80 -32.53 25.19
C PRO A 178 19.04 -33.86 24.47
N ALA A 179 19.79 -34.74 25.12
CA ALA A 179 20.05 -36.09 24.65
C ALA A 179 18.74 -36.86 24.47
N THR A 180 18.58 -37.47 23.30
CA THR A 180 17.52 -38.43 22.96
C THR A 180 17.58 -39.62 23.90
N GLY A 181 16.74 -39.63 24.93
CA GLY A 181 16.46 -40.77 25.79
C GLY A 181 14.97 -41.09 25.75
N PHE A 182 14.48 -41.62 24.63
CA PHE A 182 13.14 -42.22 24.58
C PHE A 182 13.21 -43.56 25.33
N SER A 183 12.98 -43.54 26.64
CA SER A 183 12.69 -44.75 27.41
C SER A 183 11.22 -45.10 27.23
N TYR A 184 10.95 -46.18 26.49
CA TYR A 184 9.65 -46.83 26.43
C TYR A 184 9.28 -47.35 27.84
N CYS A 185 8.19 -46.86 28.43
CA CYS A 185 7.52 -47.52 29.55
C CYS A 185 6.48 -48.49 28.98
N PRO A 186 6.54 -49.80 29.27
CA PRO A 186 5.44 -50.70 28.93
C PRO A 186 4.25 -50.45 29.87
N CYS A 187 3.09 -50.17 29.28
CA CYS A 187 1.81 -50.15 29.97
C CYS A 187 1.54 -51.51 30.62
N LYS A 188 1.22 -51.50 31.93
CA LYS A 188 0.66 -52.64 32.64
C LYS A 188 -0.84 -52.72 32.41
N ASP A 189 -1.28 -53.95 32.20
CA ASP A 189 -2.63 -54.42 31.92
C ASP A 189 -3.67 -54.03 32.99
N ILE A 190 -4.89 -53.75 32.53
CA ILE A 190 -6.17 -53.94 33.24
C ILE A 190 -7.04 -54.81 32.33
#